data_AF-A0A937S5G4-F1
#
_entry.id   AF-A0A937S5G4-F1
#
_cell.length_a   1.000
_cell.length_b   1.000
_cell.length_c   1.000
_cell.angle_alpha   90.00
_cell.angle_beta   90.00
_cell.angle_gamma   90.00
#
_symmetry.space_group_name_H-M   'P 1'
#
loop_
_entity.id
_entity.type
_entity.pdbx_description
1 polymer ?
#
loop_
_entity_poly.entity_id
_entity_poly.type
_entity_poly.pdbx_seq_one_letter_code
_entity_poly.pdbx_strand_id
1 'polypeptide(L)'
;MQFEFVPVEQFYFALTLAVKTLEELTTPGLAEKVGIRLKQEYGQSSTVAAATQNTYNYVFKVQGIDNSPNSGLVVTIADWQGNLRLSSDYGWTLDGERKPVRTEKFSQRPEFAQEVQQYIQDWLQVSLVEA
;
A
#
# COMPACT_ATOMS: atom_id res chain seq x y z
N MET A 1 -4.05 13.96 -0.05
CA MET A 1 -3.29 12.73 0.27
C MET A 1 -1.83 12.95 -0.11
N GLN A 2 -0.87 12.52 0.72
CA GLN A 2 0.56 12.56 0.40
C GLN A 2 1.24 11.28 0.91
N PHE A 3 2.08 10.67 0.07
CA PHE A 3 2.83 9.47 0.42
C PHE A 3 4.24 9.82 0.89
N GLU A 4 4.58 9.36 2.08
CA GLU A 4 5.91 9.49 2.68
C GLU A 4 6.55 8.10 2.74
N PHE A 5 7.60 7.90 1.95
CA PHE A 5 8.27 6.60 1.83
C PHE A 5 8.89 6.14 3.15
N VAL A 6 8.70 4.86 3.46
CA VAL A 6 9.27 4.19 4.63
C VAL A 6 10.43 3.32 4.16
N PRO A 7 11.68 3.68 4.47
CA PRO A 7 12.83 2.86 4.09
C PRO A 7 12.89 1.60 4.96
N VAL A 8 13.68 0.61 4.51
CA VAL A 8 13.76 -0.72 5.14
C VAL A 8 14.14 -0.66 6.63
N GLU A 9 14.98 0.29 7.03
CA GLU A 9 15.43 0.48 8.41
C GLU A 9 14.28 0.86 9.35
N GLN A 10 13.19 1.39 8.79
CA GLN A 10 12.00 1.81 9.53
C GLN A 10 10.81 0.87 9.33
N PHE A 11 10.95 -0.20 8.53
CA PHE A 11 9.82 -1.05 8.13
C PHE A 11 9.13 -1.78 9.30
N TYR A 12 9.83 -2.01 10.43
CA TYR A 12 9.29 -2.71 11.60
C TYR A 12 7.96 -2.14 12.13
N PHE A 13 7.69 -0.84 11.93
CA PHE A 13 6.42 -0.27 12.38
C PHE A 13 5.24 -0.76 11.52
N ALA A 14 5.42 -1.02 10.23
CA ALA A 14 4.33 -1.47 9.36
C ALA A 14 3.87 -2.90 9.70
N LEU A 15 4.78 -3.72 10.25
CA LEU A 15 4.49 -5.07 10.72
C LEU A 15 3.54 -5.10 11.94
N THR A 16 3.39 -3.98 12.63
CA THR A 16 2.52 -3.90 13.82
C THR A 16 1.11 -3.43 13.50
N LEU A 17 0.82 -3.09 12.24
CA LEU A 17 -0.48 -2.56 11.79
C LEU A 17 -1.37 -3.64 11.16
N ALA A 18 -2.68 -3.39 11.16
CA ALA A 18 -3.69 -4.27 10.58
C ALA A 18 -3.81 -4.12 9.05
N VAL A 19 -2.69 -4.19 8.31
CA VAL A 19 -2.67 -3.99 6.86
C VAL A 19 -3.43 -5.11 6.14
N LYS A 20 -4.40 -4.74 5.31
CA LYS A 20 -5.22 -5.67 4.49
C LYS A 20 -5.28 -5.22 3.05
N THR A 21 -5.41 -6.16 2.11
CA THR A 21 -5.59 -5.89 0.68
C THR A 21 -6.70 -4.87 0.47
N LEU A 22 -6.36 -3.78 -0.20
CA LEU A 22 -7.26 -2.71 -0.59
C LEU A 22 -7.76 -2.95 -2.01
N GLU A 23 -6.86 -3.28 -2.92
CA GLU A 23 -7.14 -3.59 -4.32
C GLU A 23 -6.07 -4.54 -4.87
N GLU A 24 -6.43 -5.36 -5.86
CA GLU A 24 -5.48 -6.16 -6.63
C GLU A 24 -5.75 -5.97 -8.13
N LEU A 25 -4.77 -5.38 -8.82
CA LEU A 25 -4.85 -5.06 -10.23
C LEU A 25 -4.07 -6.11 -11.02
N THR A 26 -4.79 -6.81 -11.89
CA THR A 26 -4.30 -7.98 -12.62
C THR A 26 -3.83 -7.68 -14.05
N THR A 27 -3.74 -6.39 -14.42
CA THR A 27 -3.31 -5.98 -15.76
C THR A 27 -1.87 -6.47 -16.00
N PRO A 28 -1.62 -7.28 -17.05
CA PRO A 28 -0.29 -7.84 -17.31
C PRO A 28 0.79 -6.77 -17.45
N GLY A 29 1.93 -6.97 -16.79
CA GLY A 29 3.08 -6.04 -16.84
C GLY A 29 2.90 -4.75 -16.02
N LEU A 30 1.73 -4.51 -15.42
CA LEU A 30 1.49 -3.32 -14.60
C LEU A 30 2.38 -3.31 -13.35
N ALA A 31 2.48 -4.44 -12.66
CA ALA A 31 3.32 -4.59 -11.48
C ALA A 31 4.79 -4.26 -11.77
N GLU A 32 5.32 -4.74 -12.89
CA GLU A 32 6.69 -4.44 -13.33
C GLU A 32 6.87 -2.95 -13.64
N LYS A 33 5.95 -2.36 -14.40
CA LYS A 33 5.98 -0.94 -14.76
C LYS A 33 5.98 -0.04 -13.52
N VAL A 34 5.11 -0.31 -12.55
CA VAL A 34 5.07 0.43 -11.28
C VAL A 34 6.33 0.20 -10.46
N GLY A 35 6.82 -1.05 -10.39
CA GLY A 35 8.06 -1.40 -9.70
C GLY A 35 9.27 -0.64 -10.23
N ILE A 36 9.38 -0.48 -11.55
CA ILE A 36 10.45 0.32 -12.20
C ILE A 36 10.37 1.78 -11.74
N ARG A 37 9.18 2.39 -11.72
CA ARG A 37 9.00 3.79 -11.28
C ARG A 37 9.38 3.96 -9.81
N LEU A 38 8.90 3.09 -8.95
CA LEU A 38 9.21 3.13 -7.51
C LEU A 38 10.71 2.94 -7.25
N LYS A 39 11.36 2.03 -7.99
CA LYS A 39 12.81 1.81 -7.92
C LYS A 39 13.60 3.04 -8.39
N GLN A 40 13.12 3.75 -9.41
CA GLN A 40 13.74 4.99 -9.87
C GLN A 40 13.64 6.10 -8.82
N GLU A 41 12.52 6.21 -8.09
CA GLU A 41 12.33 7.24 -7.08
C GLU A 41 13.03 6.95 -5.75
N TYR A 42 12.98 5.70 -5.26
CA TYR A 42 13.43 5.36 -3.90
C TYR A 42 14.57 4.36 -3.83
N GLY A 43 14.97 3.78 -4.97
CA GLY A 43 16.00 2.76 -5.01
C GLY A 43 15.50 1.42 -4.49
N GLN A 44 15.68 1.15 -3.19
CA GLN A 44 15.38 -0.15 -2.59
C GLN A 44 13.95 -0.18 -2.01
N SER A 45 13.28 -1.32 -2.12
CA SER A 45 11.97 -1.55 -1.50
C SER A 45 12.07 -1.64 0.02
N SER A 46 10.95 -1.38 0.70
CA SER A 46 10.84 -1.40 2.17
C SER A 46 11.00 -2.80 2.77
N THR A 47 10.89 -3.86 1.97
CA THR A 47 11.26 -5.22 2.38
C THR A 47 12.22 -5.88 1.41
N VAL A 48 13.07 -6.75 1.94
CA VAL A 48 13.81 -7.76 1.17
C VAL A 48 12.89 -8.97 1.06
N ALA A 49 12.05 -9.01 0.02
CA ALA A 49 11.20 -10.17 -0.21
C ALA A 49 12.07 -11.42 -0.47
N ALA A 50 11.64 -12.58 0.04
CA ALA A 50 12.13 -13.85 -0.48
C ALA A 50 11.67 -13.93 -1.94
N ALA A 51 12.64 -13.96 -2.86
CA ALA A 51 12.48 -13.71 -4.31
C ALA A 51 11.50 -14.64 -5.08
N THR A 52 10.79 -15.54 -4.40
CA THR A 52 9.94 -16.56 -5.01
C THR A 52 8.45 -16.18 -5.14
N GLN A 53 7.95 -15.16 -4.41
CA GLN A 53 6.52 -14.79 -4.46
C GLN A 53 6.24 -13.30 -4.74
N ASN A 54 7.12 -12.41 -4.26
CA ASN A 54 6.99 -10.96 -4.44
C ASN A 54 8.35 -10.41 -4.86
N THR A 55 8.39 -9.57 -5.90
CA THR A 55 9.66 -8.93 -6.32
C THR A 55 9.94 -7.62 -5.59
N TYR A 56 8.92 -6.94 -5.05
CA TYR A 56 9.08 -5.73 -4.24
C TYR A 56 7.90 -5.49 -3.30
N ASN A 57 8.13 -4.65 -2.28
CA ASN A 57 7.09 -4.06 -1.43
C ASN A 57 7.54 -2.68 -0.95
N TYR A 58 6.89 -1.62 -1.41
CA TYR A 58 7.13 -0.25 -0.96
C TYR A 58 6.04 0.16 0.01
N VAL A 59 6.45 0.65 1.18
CA VAL A 59 5.55 1.10 2.24
C VAL A 59 5.59 2.61 2.34
N PHE A 60 4.42 3.20 2.51
CA PHE A 60 4.25 4.64 2.64
C PHE A 60 3.40 4.95 3.87
N LYS A 61 3.82 5.94 4.65
CA LYS A 61 2.91 6.65 5.54
C LYS A 61 2.07 7.60 4.69
N VAL A 62 0.78 7.69 4.99
CA VAL A 62 -0.14 8.56 4.28
C VAL A 62 -0.52 9.73 5.17
N GLN A 63 -0.26 10.94 4.68
CA GLN A 63 -0.62 12.19 5.36
C GLN A 63 -1.93 12.76 4.79
N GLY A 64 -2.66 13.48 5.65
CA GLY A 64 -3.88 14.21 5.27
C GLY A 64 -5.15 13.36 5.16
N ILE A 65 -5.15 12.15 5.73
CA ILE A 65 -6.32 11.26 5.80
C ILE A 65 -6.51 10.84 7.26
N ASP A 66 -7.74 10.94 7.78
CA ASP A 66 -8.06 10.45 9.11
C ASP A 66 -8.17 8.92 9.11
N ASN A 67 -7.34 8.26 9.92
CA ASN A 67 -7.38 6.82 10.15
C ASN A 67 -7.70 6.45 11.61
N SER A 68 -8.34 7.37 12.35
CA SER A 68 -8.71 7.11 13.74
C SER A 68 -9.51 5.80 13.86
N PRO A 69 -9.20 4.96 14.87
CA PRO A 69 -8.43 5.30 16.09
C PRO A 69 -6.90 5.24 15.94
N ASN A 70 -6.36 4.78 14.81
CA ASN A 70 -4.92 4.77 14.58
C ASN A 70 -4.44 6.19 14.23
N SER A 71 -3.34 6.63 14.84
CA SER A 71 -2.75 7.96 14.57
C SER A 71 -1.97 8.03 13.25
N GLY A 72 -1.78 6.89 12.59
CA GLY A 72 -1.11 6.80 11.30
C GLY A 72 -1.90 5.95 10.33
N LEU A 73 -1.61 6.14 9.06
CA LEU A 73 -2.17 5.37 7.95
C LEU A 73 -1.03 4.87 7.09
N VAL A 74 -1.09 3.62 6.69
CA VAL A 74 -0.13 3.02 5.77
C VAL A 74 -0.80 2.58 4.49
N VAL A 75 -0.12 2.82 3.38
CA VAL A 75 -0.38 2.16 2.10
C VAL A 75 0.87 1.40 1.68
N THR A 76 0.69 0.19 1.19
CA THR A 76 1.76 -0.62 0.60
C THR A 76 1.48 -0.86 -0.87
N ILE A 77 2.50 -0.72 -1.70
CA ILE A 77 2.49 -1.04 -3.13
C ILE A 77 3.45 -2.19 -3.36
N ALA A 78 2.91 -3.35 -3.75
CA ALA A 78 3.70 -4.57 -3.89
C ALA A 78 3.40 -5.29 -5.20
N ASP A 79 4.41 -5.99 -5.72
CA ASP A 79 4.19 -7.06 -6.66
C ASP A 79 3.79 -8.32 -5.89
N TRP A 80 2.66 -8.90 -6.29
CA TRP A 80 2.18 -10.19 -5.82
C TRP A 80 1.95 -11.11 -7.02
N GLN A 81 2.89 -12.02 -7.26
CA GLN A 81 2.79 -13.01 -8.35
C GLN A 81 2.51 -12.38 -9.74
N GLY A 82 3.06 -11.20 -10.01
CA GLY A 82 2.85 -10.46 -11.26
C GLY A 82 1.67 -9.47 -11.24
N ASN A 83 0.85 -9.50 -10.19
CA ASN A 83 -0.25 -8.53 -9.99
C ASN A 83 0.22 -7.37 -9.13
N LEU A 84 -0.31 -6.17 -9.40
CA LEU A 84 -0.07 -5.01 -8.55
C LEU A 84 -1.05 -5.05 -7.39
N ARG A 85 -0.54 -5.28 -6.17
CA ARG A 85 -1.35 -5.29 -4.96
C ARG A 85 -1.17 -4.00 -4.16
N LEU A 86 -2.30 -3.35 -3.89
CA LEU A 86 -2.41 -2.23 -2.96
C LEU A 86 -2.97 -2.76 -1.64
N SER A 87 -2.34 -2.42 -0.52
CA SER A 87 -2.86 -2.78 0.81
C SER A 87 -2.79 -1.59 1.76
N SER A 88 -3.67 -1.58 2.75
CA SER A 88 -3.74 -0.53 3.75
C SER A 88 -4.41 -1.00 5.03
N ASP A 89 -4.01 -0.40 6.15
CA ASP A 89 -4.72 -0.53 7.43
C ASP A 89 -5.95 0.39 7.52
N TYR A 90 -6.29 1.17 6.48
CA TYR A 90 -7.49 2.02 6.47
C TYR A 90 -8.77 1.25 6.80
N GLY A 91 -9.52 1.69 7.81
CA GLY A 91 -10.74 1.00 8.23
C GLY A 91 -10.50 -0.29 9.02
N TRP A 92 -9.25 -0.60 9.36
CA TRP A 92 -8.88 -1.69 10.27
C TRP A 92 -8.06 -1.16 11.44
N THR A 93 -8.19 -1.84 12.56
CA THR A 93 -7.28 -1.68 13.70
C THR A 93 -7.03 -3.04 14.34
N LEU A 94 -6.17 -3.08 15.35
CA LEU A 94 -5.97 -4.27 16.17
C LEU A 94 -6.73 -4.10 17.48
N ASP A 95 -7.44 -5.14 17.91
CA ASP A 95 -8.03 -5.17 19.26
C ASP A 95 -6.96 -5.42 20.34
N GLY A 96 -7.40 -5.52 21.60
CA GLY A 96 -6.51 -5.78 22.75
C GLY A 96 -5.77 -7.12 22.69
N GLU A 97 -6.21 -8.07 21.86
CA GLU A 97 -5.55 -9.35 21.61
C GLU A 97 -4.70 -9.36 20.33
N ARG A 98 -4.49 -8.19 19.72
CA ARG A 98 -3.82 -8.00 18.42
C ARG A 98 -4.53 -8.69 17.26
N LYS A 99 -5.84 -8.87 17.32
CA LYS A 99 -6.63 -9.39 16.20
C LYS A 99 -7.13 -8.22 15.33
N PRO A 100 -7.06 -8.34 13.99
CA PRO A 100 -7.63 -7.33 13.09
C PRO A 100 -9.15 -7.21 13.26
N VAL A 101 -9.63 -6.00 13.54
CA VAL A 101 -11.05 -5.66 13.65
C VAL A 101 -11.39 -4.45 12.78
N ARG A 102 -12.62 -4.39 12.28
CA ARG A 102 -13.10 -3.30 11.42
C ARG A 102 -13.42 -2.07 12.28
N THR A 103 -13.08 -0.89 11.76
CA THR A 103 -13.52 0.39 12.34
C THR A 103 -14.76 0.89 11.60
N GLU A 104 -15.35 2.00 12.07
CA GLU A 104 -16.47 2.66 11.39
C GLU A 104 -16.13 3.10 9.96
N LYS A 105 -14.85 3.37 9.68
CA LYS A 105 -14.35 3.77 8.36
C LYS A 105 -14.24 2.60 7.38
N PHE A 106 -14.46 1.36 7.82
CA PHE A 106 -14.33 0.20 6.93
C PHE A 106 -15.22 0.28 5.69
N SER A 107 -16.42 0.86 5.82
CA SER A 107 -17.36 1.06 4.71
C SER A 107 -16.85 2.03 3.65
N GLN A 108 -15.89 2.91 3.99
CA GLN A 108 -15.29 3.91 3.10
C GLN A 108 -14.07 3.36 2.33
N ARG A 109 -13.67 2.10 2.59
CA ARG A 109 -12.52 1.47 1.89
C ARG A 109 -12.61 1.52 0.37
N PRO A 110 -13.77 1.32 -0.29
CA PRO A 110 -13.86 1.42 -1.75
C PRO A 110 -13.53 2.82 -2.28
N GLU A 111 -14.03 3.87 -1.62
CA GLU A 111 -13.72 5.26 -1.98
C GLU A 111 -12.25 5.58 -1.74
N PHE A 112 -11.72 5.19 -0.58
CA PHE A 112 -10.29 5.32 -0.28
C PHE A 112 -9.40 4.56 -1.29
N ALA A 113 -9.82 3.38 -1.75
CA ALA A 113 -9.11 2.64 -2.78
C ALA A 113 -9.02 3.41 -4.10
N GLN A 114 -10.10 4.09 -4.50
CA GLN A 114 -10.11 4.94 -5.70
C GLN A 114 -9.21 6.15 -5.54
N GLU A 115 -9.23 6.83 -4.38
CA GLU A 115 -8.33 7.94 -4.10
C GLU A 115 -6.85 7.54 -4.14
N VAL A 116 -6.51 6.38 -3.56
CA VAL A 116 -5.15 5.83 -3.58
C VAL A 116 -4.73 5.51 -5.01
N GLN A 117 -5.59 4.86 -5.80
CA GLN A 117 -5.30 4.56 -7.19
C GLN A 117 -5.08 5.83 -8.00
N GLN A 118 -5.96 6.83 -7.88
CA GLN A 118 -5.84 8.11 -8.58
C GLN A 118 -4.52 8.81 -8.22
N TYR A 119 -4.20 8.87 -6.92
CA TYR A 119 -2.94 9.47 -6.46
C TYR A 119 -1.71 8.75 -7.05
N ILE A 120 -1.69 7.42 -7.07
CA ILE A 120 -0.58 6.64 -7.65
C ILE A 120 -0.48 6.88 -9.15
N GLN A 121 -1.60 6.96 -9.88
CA GLN A 121 -1.60 7.26 -11.31
C GLN A 121 -0.95 8.61 -11.59
N ASP A 122 -1.38 9.64 -10.87
CA ASP A 122 -0.91 11.02 -11.05
C ASP A 122 0.55 11.17 -10.60
N TRP A 123 0.93 10.53 -9.51
CA TRP A 123 2.29 10.63 -9.01
C TRP A 123 3.29 9.85 -9.88
N LEU A 124 3.02 8.58 -10.19
CA LEU A 124 3.95 7.75 -10.96
C LEU A 124 3.83 7.93 -12.48
N GLN A 125 2.80 8.65 -12.94
CA GLN A 125 2.47 8.84 -14.36
C GLN A 125 2.26 7.49 -15.06
N VAL A 126 1.48 6.61 -14.43
CA VAL A 126 1.14 5.25 -14.91
C VAL A 126 -0.37 5.06 -14.86
N SER A 127 -1.00 4.62 -15.96
CA SER A 127 -2.41 4.19 -15.93
C SER A 127 -2.55 2.90 -15.13
N LEU A 128 -3.43 2.91 -14.13
CA LEU A 128 -3.80 1.72 -13.35
C LEU A 128 -5.09 1.07 -13.87
N VAL A 129 -5.86 1.78 -14.69
CA VAL A 129 -7.00 1.25 -15.45
C VAL A 129 -6.57 0.83 -16.85
N GLU A 130 -7.20 -0.23 -17.37
CA GLU A 130 -7.13 -0.58 -18.79
C GLU A 130 -7.82 0.53 -19.61
N ALA A 131 -7.21 0.92 -20.73
CA ALA A 131 -7.78 1.88 -21.67
C ALA A 131 -8.79 1.22 -22.61
#